data_AF-A0A7V3JPH0-F1
#
_entry.id   AF-A0A7V3JPH0-F1
#
_cell.length_a   1.000
_cell.length_b   1.000
_cell.length_c   1.000
_cell.angle_alpha   90.00
_cell.angle_beta   90.00
_cell.angle_gamma   90.00
#
_symmetry.space_group_name_H-M   'P 1'
#
loop_
_entity.id
_entity.type
_entity.pdbx_description
1 polymer ?
#
loop_
_entity_poly.entity_id
_entity_poly.type
_entity_poly.pdbx_seq_one_letter_code
_entity_poly.pdbx_strand_id
1 'polypeptide(L)'
;MASDRFGETFGRLAACFLAVASVAGLAHAGDMVWENRHLRLVLKADGTWRSIVDKHTGREYAPTGRSVPMASVQWDGVVHSASRANEEGGRLVLGFASCETRLVYQVETAEDWIAFRLGEVIGPRPERLTLICLPAAITEHVGPRLNGAWSEQYGICVRAMNLQTQGRAARRAGYAELACTTQDAPGPRVEGAAAAVLGGPPPLLRQRLQQLAVACDLPRNDDGRTPAKDLPLARGSYWFLHFGERDVEKVIEYCRRTGFRQVMLSSGAWCRTVGHFTINTALYPDGIESLRRTVARLHAEGILVGMHTFASKVSKTDPYVTPVPDRRFWVDMSARLAQAVGPTERTLHMADDLSQWPGSPVAQQKLWEGGVLKHQEIVLDDEIIRYEAIGPPGQWNTLLGCQRGAYGTRRAAHAAGTLGRHYGVDGCINGYIIDQETTLLDETTSRLAEVFNTCDFDMVYFDGGEDVDRRRFDYYVSKCQALAMRKFRKRPLIHMGTIMTHNTWHSFTRSGTVDTYLNTLYGHIVAGGKVESWPTVRSHIDRSVAYMLSVGEDMVPGELGWFGIWPSGKNT
;
A
#
# COMPACT_ATOMS: atom_id res chain seq x y z
N MET A 1 10.50 13.68 -89.86
CA MET A 1 9.39 12.79 -89.50
C MET A 1 8.75 13.34 -88.24
N ALA A 2 7.48 13.76 -88.34
CA ALA A 2 6.47 14.05 -87.29
C ALA A 2 6.92 14.89 -86.06
N SER A 3 6.50 16.15 -85.90
CA SER A 3 5.17 16.63 -85.42
C SER A 3 4.87 16.13 -83.99
N ASP A 4 4.34 16.85 -83.01
CA ASP A 4 3.63 18.13 -82.86
C ASP A 4 3.55 18.38 -81.32
N ARG A 5 3.76 19.60 -80.80
CA ARG A 5 2.75 20.58 -80.32
C ARG A 5 1.81 20.17 -79.16
N PHE A 6 1.49 21.21 -78.36
CA PHE A 6 0.43 21.37 -77.34
C PHE A 6 0.75 20.82 -75.95
N GLY A 7 0.46 21.48 -74.83
CA GLY A 7 -0.31 22.69 -74.50
C GLY A 7 -0.61 22.60 -72.99
N GLU A 8 -0.23 23.60 -72.20
CA GLU A 8 -1.16 24.54 -71.56
C GLU A 8 -1.89 24.06 -70.27
N THR A 9 -1.47 24.68 -69.15
CA THR A 9 -2.30 25.36 -68.12
C THR A 9 -3.17 24.65 -67.06
N PHE A 10 -2.97 25.17 -65.84
CA PHE A 10 -3.91 25.46 -64.73
C PHE A 10 -4.53 24.34 -63.88
N GLY A 11 -4.31 24.46 -62.56
CA GLY A 11 -5.10 23.79 -61.52
C GLY A 11 -4.69 24.25 -60.12
N ARG A 12 -5.17 25.42 -59.70
CA ARG A 12 -5.10 25.91 -58.30
C ARG A 12 -5.79 24.91 -57.37
N LEU A 13 -5.10 24.43 -56.34
CA LEU A 13 -5.73 23.82 -55.17
C LEU A 13 -5.46 24.73 -53.97
N ALA A 14 -6.42 25.61 -53.71
CA ALA A 14 -6.53 26.28 -52.42
C ALA A 14 -6.89 25.22 -51.37
N ALA A 15 -5.97 24.98 -50.45
CA ALA A 15 -6.24 24.19 -49.26
C ALA A 15 -7.18 25.01 -48.35
N CYS A 16 -8.49 24.74 -48.43
CA CYS A 16 -9.43 25.13 -47.40
C CYS A 16 -9.11 24.32 -46.14
N PHE A 17 -8.40 24.93 -45.19
CA PHE A 17 -8.41 24.49 -43.81
C PHE A 17 -9.83 24.67 -43.26
N LEU A 18 -10.66 23.62 -43.36
CA LEU A 18 -11.84 23.51 -42.51
C LEU A 18 -11.35 23.27 -41.08
N ALA A 19 -11.25 24.34 -40.30
CA ALA A 19 -11.24 24.23 -38.85
C ALA A 19 -12.63 23.72 -38.43
N VAL A 20 -12.78 22.40 -38.32
CA VAL A 20 -13.90 21.81 -37.59
C VAL A 20 -13.66 22.13 -36.12
N ALA A 21 -14.18 23.27 -35.67
CA ALA A 21 -14.33 23.54 -34.25
C ALA A 21 -15.29 22.49 -33.70
N SER A 22 -14.75 21.48 -33.00
CA SER A 22 -15.56 20.50 -32.29
C SER A 22 -16.42 21.23 -31.26
N VAL A 23 -17.74 21.13 -31.39
CA VAL A 23 -18.71 21.70 -30.43
C VAL A 23 -18.68 20.95 -29.08
N ALA A 24 -17.87 19.89 -28.96
CA ALA A 24 -17.62 19.19 -27.71
C ALA A 24 -16.65 20.01 -26.82
N GLY A 25 -17.12 20.48 -25.67
CA GLY A 25 -16.28 21.12 -24.65
C GLY A 25 -16.58 22.60 -24.34
N LEU A 26 -17.65 23.19 -24.89
CA LEU A 26 -18.07 24.55 -24.53
C LEU A 26 -18.53 24.61 -23.06
N ALA A 27 -17.86 25.46 -22.28
CA ALA A 27 -18.27 25.81 -20.93
C ALA A 27 -19.50 26.74 -20.99
N HIS A 28 -20.44 26.55 -20.09
CA HIS A 28 -21.61 27.41 -19.93
C HIS A 28 -21.36 28.40 -18.78
N ALA A 29 -22.15 29.47 -18.72
CA ALA A 29 -22.10 30.39 -17.59
C ALA A 29 -22.32 29.63 -16.27
N GLY A 30 -21.38 29.78 -15.33
CA GLY A 30 -21.38 29.07 -14.05
C GLY A 30 -20.65 27.72 -14.02
N ASP A 31 -20.13 27.23 -15.15
CA ASP A 31 -19.21 26.10 -15.15
C ASP A 31 -17.81 26.54 -14.67
N MET A 32 -17.12 25.67 -13.93
CA MET A 32 -15.72 25.86 -13.56
C MET A 32 -14.82 25.21 -14.60
N VAL A 33 -13.80 25.94 -15.05
CA VAL A 33 -12.89 25.51 -16.12
C VAL A 33 -11.46 25.56 -15.63
N TRP A 34 -10.74 24.45 -15.77
CA TRP A 34 -9.32 24.36 -15.48
C TRP A 34 -8.61 23.73 -16.67
N GLU A 35 -7.56 24.36 -17.18
CA GLU A 35 -6.84 23.85 -18.34
C GLU A 35 -5.36 24.22 -18.33
N ASN A 36 -4.51 23.27 -18.74
CA ASN A 36 -3.11 23.52 -19.03
C ASN A 36 -2.85 23.34 -20.54
N ARG A 37 -1.63 23.01 -20.95
CA ARG A 37 -1.28 22.77 -22.37
C ARG A 37 -1.78 21.42 -22.90
N HIS A 38 -2.13 20.46 -22.03
CA HIS A 38 -2.49 19.09 -22.42
C HIS A 38 -3.95 18.76 -22.23
N LEU A 39 -4.56 19.29 -21.16
CA LEU A 39 -5.86 18.85 -20.73
C LEU A 39 -6.75 20.03 -20.33
N ARG A 40 -8.05 19.90 -20.58
CA ARG A 40 -9.09 20.83 -20.14
C ARG A 40 -10.17 20.07 -19.39
N LEU A 41 -10.47 20.52 -18.18
CA LEU A 41 -11.55 20.00 -17.33
C LEU A 41 -12.65 21.04 -17.24
N VAL A 42 -13.90 20.58 -17.32
CA VAL A 42 -15.08 21.42 -17.09
C VAL A 42 -15.99 20.74 -16.08
N LEU A 43 -16.26 21.41 -14.97
CA LEU A 43 -17.17 20.99 -13.92
C LEU A 43 -18.43 21.87 -13.95
N LYS A 44 -19.61 21.25 -13.91
CA LYS A 44 -20.87 22.00 -13.87
C LYS A 44 -21.14 22.57 -12.49
N ALA A 45 -22.00 23.59 -12.43
CA ALA A 45 -22.49 24.17 -11.17
C ALA A 45 -23.23 23.17 -10.26
N ASP A 46 -23.69 22.01 -10.79
CA ASP A 46 -24.29 20.92 -10.01
C ASP A 46 -23.24 19.97 -9.37
N GLY A 47 -21.94 20.26 -9.53
CA GLY A 47 -20.85 19.46 -8.98
C GLY A 47 -20.52 18.20 -9.77
N THR A 48 -21.02 18.04 -11.00
CA THR A 48 -20.74 16.88 -11.87
C THR A 48 -19.92 17.27 -13.10
N TRP A 49 -19.10 16.33 -13.59
CA TRP A 49 -18.21 16.60 -14.73
C TRP A 49 -18.98 16.78 -16.03
N ARG A 50 -18.60 17.81 -16.81
CA ARG A 50 -19.10 18.05 -18.17
C ARG A 50 -18.14 17.50 -19.22
N SER A 51 -16.85 17.77 -19.07
CA SER A 51 -15.88 17.60 -20.15
C SER A 51 -14.48 17.35 -19.62
N ILE A 52 -13.74 16.48 -20.32
CA ILE A 52 -12.34 16.13 -20.11
C ILE A 52 -11.70 16.04 -21.50
N VAL A 53 -11.10 17.13 -21.97
CA VAL A 53 -10.58 17.22 -23.34
C VAL A 53 -9.07 17.07 -23.37
N ASP A 54 -8.57 16.24 -24.29
CA ASP A 54 -7.19 16.32 -24.76
C ASP A 54 -7.04 17.54 -25.68
N LYS A 55 -6.25 18.53 -25.25
CA LYS A 55 -6.09 19.79 -25.97
C LYS A 55 -5.24 19.68 -27.23
N HIS A 56 -4.47 18.60 -27.39
CA HIS A 56 -3.72 18.40 -28.63
C HIS A 56 -4.62 17.91 -29.78
N THR A 57 -5.56 17.02 -29.48
CA THR A 57 -6.43 16.39 -30.49
C THR A 57 -7.85 16.96 -30.52
N GLY A 58 -8.26 17.68 -29.48
CA GLY A 58 -9.65 18.10 -29.27
C GLY A 58 -10.58 16.94 -28.86
N ARG A 59 -10.04 15.75 -28.57
CA ARG A 59 -10.84 14.58 -28.24
C ARG A 59 -11.44 14.69 -26.83
N GLU A 60 -12.72 14.40 -26.74
CA GLU A 60 -13.48 14.31 -25.49
C GLU A 60 -13.31 12.93 -24.83
N TYR A 61 -13.09 12.94 -23.52
CA TYR A 61 -12.95 11.75 -22.68
C TYR A 61 -13.93 11.72 -21.50
N ALA A 62 -14.83 12.70 -21.34
CA ALA A 62 -15.98 12.54 -20.46
C ALA A 62 -16.99 11.56 -21.10
N PRO A 63 -17.52 10.59 -20.35
CA PRO A 63 -18.47 9.62 -20.91
C PRO A 63 -19.84 10.25 -21.21
N THR A 64 -20.33 10.03 -22.42
CA THR A 64 -21.65 10.50 -22.88
C THR A 64 -22.79 9.93 -22.05
N GLY A 65 -23.75 10.77 -21.67
CA GLY A 65 -24.97 10.36 -20.96
C GLY A 65 -24.74 9.91 -19.51
N ARG A 66 -23.56 10.16 -18.94
CA ARG A 66 -23.26 9.89 -17.53
C ARG A 66 -23.12 11.19 -16.77
N SER A 67 -23.71 11.22 -15.58
CA SER A 67 -23.52 12.31 -14.61
C SER A 67 -22.73 11.75 -13.44
N VAL A 68 -21.48 12.18 -13.29
CA VAL A 68 -20.58 11.69 -12.24
C VAL A 68 -20.18 12.88 -11.36
N PRO A 69 -20.51 12.87 -10.06
CA PRO A 69 -20.12 13.93 -9.15
C PRO A 69 -18.61 13.93 -8.93
N MET A 70 -18.03 15.12 -8.84
CA MET A 70 -16.60 15.27 -8.55
C MET A 70 -16.26 14.72 -7.17
N ALA A 71 -17.12 14.89 -6.16
CA ALA A 71 -16.83 14.51 -4.79
C ALA A 71 -18.05 13.90 -4.09
N SER A 72 -17.80 13.16 -3.02
CA SER A 72 -18.83 12.70 -2.09
C SER A 72 -18.29 12.68 -0.66
N VAL A 73 -19.17 12.92 0.31
CA VAL A 73 -18.87 12.84 1.74
C VAL A 73 -19.69 11.73 2.37
N GLN A 74 -19.09 10.98 3.29
CA GLN A 74 -19.82 10.09 4.18
C GLN A 74 -19.96 10.75 5.54
N TRP A 75 -21.20 10.90 6.00
CA TRP A 75 -21.53 11.45 7.30
C TRP A 75 -22.69 10.65 7.89
N ASP A 76 -22.54 10.23 9.15
CA ASP A 76 -23.52 9.36 9.85
C ASP A 76 -23.83 8.06 9.06
N GLY A 77 -22.78 7.45 8.50
CA GLY A 77 -22.87 6.27 7.65
C GLY A 77 -23.47 6.50 6.25
N VAL A 78 -24.07 7.66 5.95
CA VAL A 78 -24.73 7.96 4.67
C VAL A 78 -23.80 8.71 3.73
N VAL A 79 -23.82 8.34 2.44
CA VAL A 79 -23.04 9.01 1.39
C VAL A 79 -23.86 10.11 0.73
N HIS A 80 -23.31 11.32 0.72
CA HIS A 80 -23.86 12.49 0.06
C HIS A 80 -22.97 12.90 -1.11
N SER A 81 -23.52 12.99 -2.31
CA SER A 81 -22.80 13.46 -3.50
C SER A 81 -22.77 14.98 -3.59
N ALA A 82 -21.71 15.51 -4.19
CA ALA A 82 -21.66 16.92 -4.57
C ALA A 82 -22.88 17.24 -5.45
N SER A 83 -23.59 18.32 -5.12
CA SER A 83 -24.79 18.79 -5.82
C SER A 83 -24.73 20.28 -6.15
N ARG A 84 -23.71 20.97 -5.65
CA ARG A 84 -23.43 22.38 -5.93
C ARG A 84 -21.93 22.58 -6.02
N ALA A 85 -21.51 23.40 -6.95
CA ALA A 85 -20.14 23.81 -7.11
C ALA A 85 -20.08 25.25 -7.62
N ASN A 86 -19.23 26.06 -7.00
CA ASN A 86 -19.08 27.46 -7.32
C ASN A 86 -17.66 27.94 -6.98
N GLU A 87 -17.27 29.07 -7.56
CA GLU A 87 -16.01 29.72 -7.27
C GLU A 87 -16.22 30.87 -6.27
N GLU A 88 -15.48 30.86 -5.16
CA GLU A 88 -15.51 31.90 -4.13
C GLU A 88 -14.07 32.33 -3.80
N GLY A 89 -13.71 33.56 -4.18
CA GLY A 89 -12.37 34.10 -3.91
C GLY A 89 -11.23 33.27 -4.54
N GLY A 90 -11.42 32.78 -5.76
CA GLY A 90 -10.44 31.93 -6.46
C GLY A 90 -10.33 30.50 -5.94
N ARG A 91 -11.28 30.06 -5.09
CA ARG A 91 -11.35 28.70 -4.55
C ARG A 91 -12.60 28.00 -5.04
N LEU A 92 -12.49 26.71 -5.30
CA LEU A 92 -13.65 25.87 -5.61
C LEU A 92 -14.36 25.49 -4.31
N VAL A 93 -15.64 25.80 -4.19
CA VAL A 93 -16.49 25.41 -3.07
C VAL A 93 -17.47 24.35 -3.56
N LEU A 94 -17.47 23.18 -2.92
CA LEU A 94 -18.45 22.11 -3.17
C LEU A 94 -19.45 22.02 -2.02
N GLY A 95 -20.73 21.94 -2.37
CA GLY A 95 -21.83 21.65 -1.47
C GLY A 95 -22.49 20.31 -1.78
N PHE A 96 -23.05 19.67 -0.76
CA PHE A 96 -23.59 18.32 -0.84
C PHE A 96 -25.10 18.31 -0.64
N ALA A 97 -25.79 17.37 -1.29
CA ALA A 97 -27.23 17.24 -1.13
C ALA A 97 -27.55 16.74 0.28
N SER A 98 -28.50 17.40 0.98
CA SER A 98 -28.96 16.98 2.32
C SER A 98 -27.84 16.88 3.36
N CYS A 99 -26.77 17.68 3.22
CA CYS A 99 -25.65 17.74 4.15
C CYS A 99 -25.11 19.17 4.21
N GLU A 100 -24.87 19.70 5.41
CA GLU A 100 -24.35 21.06 5.61
C GLU A 100 -22.85 21.19 5.37
N THR A 101 -22.16 20.05 5.19
CA THR A 101 -20.74 20.01 4.85
C THR A 101 -20.48 20.80 3.56
N ARG A 102 -19.45 21.62 3.57
CA ARG A 102 -18.87 22.23 2.38
C ARG A 102 -17.37 21.96 2.36
N LEU A 103 -16.86 21.66 1.18
CA LEU A 103 -15.44 21.45 0.95
C LEU A 103 -14.88 22.61 0.13
N VAL A 104 -13.81 23.22 0.61
CA VAL A 104 -13.17 24.35 -0.05
C VAL A 104 -11.80 23.92 -0.56
N TYR A 105 -11.64 23.93 -1.88
CA TYR A 105 -10.45 23.49 -2.58
C TYR A 105 -9.65 24.68 -3.10
N GLN A 106 -8.33 24.57 -2.97
CA GLN A 106 -7.38 25.30 -3.81
C GLN A 106 -7.18 24.47 -5.08
N VAL A 107 -7.43 25.07 -6.24
CA VAL A 107 -7.18 24.44 -7.54
C VAL A 107 -6.03 25.16 -8.22
N GLU A 108 -4.97 24.41 -8.53
CA GLU A 108 -3.76 24.94 -9.15
C GLU A 108 -3.55 24.28 -10.52
N THR A 109 -3.46 25.10 -11.55
CA THR A 109 -3.12 24.65 -12.90
C THR A 109 -1.62 24.75 -13.10
N ALA A 110 -0.92 23.63 -12.92
CA ALA A 110 0.48 23.50 -13.28
C ALA A 110 0.66 23.22 -14.78
N GLU A 111 1.90 23.31 -15.26
CA GLU A 111 2.24 23.05 -16.68
C GLU A 111 1.78 21.66 -17.16
N ASP A 112 1.89 20.64 -16.31
CA ASP A 112 1.68 19.24 -16.67
C ASP A 112 0.53 18.54 -15.94
N TRP A 113 -0.09 19.19 -14.94
CA TRP A 113 -1.22 18.66 -14.19
C TRP A 113 -2.14 19.76 -13.64
N ILE A 114 -3.35 19.38 -13.22
CA ILE A 114 -4.26 20.25 -12.46
C ILE A 114 -4.41 19.64 -11.07
N ALA A 115 -3.99 20.37 -10.04
CA ALA A 115 -4.00 19.94 -8.65
C ALA A 115 -5.23 20.46 -7.91
N PHE A 116 -5.85 19.59 -7.12
CA PHE A 116 -6.96 19.88 -6.22
C PHE A 116 -6.51 19.58 -4.80
N ARG A 117 -6.42 20.61 -3.96
CA ARG A 117 -6.04 20.48 -2.55
C ARG A 117 -7.20 20.93 -1.67
N LEU A 118 -7.65 20.07 -0.77
CA LEU A 118 -8.63 20.44 0.23
C LEU A 118 -7.97 21.36 1.27
N GLY A 119 -8.43 22.61 1.33
CA GLY A 119 -7.93 23.58 2.30
C GLY A 119 -8.77 23.62 3.58
N GLU A 120 -10.08 23.45 3.45
CA GLU A 120 -11.01 23.69 4.56
C GLU A 120 -12.28 22.83 4.43
N VAL A 121 -12.79 22.37 5.57
CA VAL A 121 -14.11 21.76 5.72
C VAL A 121 -14.99 22.67 6.57
N ILE A 122 -16.12 23.12 6.03
CA ILE A 122 -17.09 23.97 6.75
C ILE A 122 -18.32 23.12 7.08
N GLY A 123 -18.79 23.17 8.33
CA GLY A 123 -19.94 22.39 8.79
C GLY A 123 -19.53 21.05 9.43
N PRO A 124 -20.43 20.04 9.45
CA PRO A 124 -20.11 18.71 9.94
C PRO A 124 -18.91 18.10 9.22
N ARG A 125 -18.07 17.36 9.95
CA ARG A 125 -16.89 16.73 9.37
C ARG A 125 -17.22 15.35 8.81
N PRO A 126 -16.77 15.01 7.60
CA PRO A 126 -17.03 13.71 7.01
C PRO A 126 -16.16 12.63 7.66
N GLU A 127 -16.72 11.44 7.86
CA GLU A 127 -15.95 10.25 8.26
C GLU A 127 -15.03 9.80 7.13
N ARG A 128 -15.57 9.79 5.90
CA ARG A 128 -14.86 9.48 4.66
C ARG A 128 -15.18 10.50 3.58
N LEU A 129 -14.20 10.74 2.72
CA LEU A 129 -14.29 11.71 1.65
C LEU A 129 -13.78 11.09 0.35
N THR A 130 -14.58 11.15 -0.71
CA THR A 130 -14.07 11.10 -2.08
C THR A 130 -13.64 12.51 -2.46
N LEU A 131 -12.33 12.75 -2.43
CA LEU A 131 -11.72 14.06 -2.67
C LEU A 131 -11.96 14.52 -4.11
N ILE A 132 -11.80 13.59 -5.05
CA ILE A 132 -12.08 13.75 -6.49
C ILE A 132 -12.44 12.39 -7.08
N CYS A 133 -13.41 12.36 -7.99
CA CYS A 133 -13.84 11.20 -8.77
C CYS A 133 -14.00 11.65 -10.22
N LEU A 134 -13.10 11.22 -11.10
CA LEU A 134 -13.06 11.61 -12.50
C LEU A 134 -13.50 10.44 -13.39
N PRO A 135 -14.52 10.60 -14.25
CA PRO A 135 -14.92 9.56 -15.18
C PRO A 135 -14.13 9.67 -16.50
N ALA A 136 -13.42 8.63 -16.91
CA ALA A 136 -12.70 8.59 -18.18
C ALA A 136 -13.35 7.60 -19.15
N ALA A 137 -13.70 8.04 -20.36
CA ALA A 137 -14.17 7.22 -21.47
C ALA A 137 -13.01 6.46 -22.14
N ILE A 138 -12.19 5.80 -21.32
CA ILE A 138 -11.08 4.93 -21.69
C ILE A 138 -11.26 3.65 -20.88
N THR A 139 -11.39 2.51 -21.55
CA THR A 139 -11.66 1.23 -20.90
C THR A 139 -10.77 0.12 -21.45
N GLU A 140 -9.74 0.43 -22.22
CA GLU A 140 -8.79 -0.55 -22.71
C GLU A 140 -7.96 -1.06 -21.51
N HIS A 141 -7.23 -0.16 -20.86
CA HIS A 141 -6.50 -0.45 -19.63
C HIS A 141 -6.97 0.42 -18.47
N VAL A 142 -7.15 -0.18 -17.29
CA VAL A 142 -7.57 0.51 -16.07
C VAL A 142 -6.77 -0.04 -14.91
N GLY A 143 -5.75 0.71 -14.49
CA GLY A 143 -4.83 0.36 -13.41
C GLY A 143 -5.35 0.82 -12.05
N PRO A 144 -5.77 -0.07 -11.15
CA PRO A 144 -6.33 0.30 -9.85
C PRO A 144 -5.35 1.10 -8.97
N ARG A 145 -4.08 0.68 -8.84
CA ARG A 145 -3.05 1.42 -8.08
C ARG A 145 -2.45 2.58 -8.85
N LEU A 146 -2.38 2.48 -10.18
CA LEU A 146 -2.06 3.64 -11.02
C LEU A 146 -3.09 4.77 -10.82
N ASN A 147 -4.33 4.38 -10.50
CA ASN A 147 -5.51 5.24 -10.54
C ASN A 147 -5.61 5.97 -11.88
N GLY A 148 -5.55 5.17 -12.94
CA GLY A 148 -5.53 5.68 -14.31
C GLY A 148 -6.20 4.74 -15.29
N ALA A 149 -6.67 5.33 -16.38
CA ALA A 149 -7.20 4.63 -17.53
C ALA A 149 -6.44 5.06 -18.77
N TRP A 150 -6.02 4.10 -19.59
CA TRP A 150 -5.16 4.38 -20.73
C TRP A 150 -5.37 3.41 -21.89
N SER A 151 -5.00 3.86 -23.08
CA SER A 151 -4.85 3.08 -24.31
C SER A 151 -3.50 3.40 -24.93
N GLU A 152 -3.19 2.79 -26.07
CA GLU A 152 -1.98 3.12 -26.85
C GLU A 152 -1.90 4.61 -27.26
N GLN A 153 -3.04 5.30 -27.36
CA GLN A 153 -3.11 6.68 -27.86
C GLN A 153 -3.05 7.73 -26.74
N TYR A 154 -3.72 7.47 -25.62
CA TYR A 154 -3.91 8.47 -24.56
C TYR A 154 -4.22 7.80 -23.23
N GLY A 155 -3.83 8.44 -22.13
CA GLY A 155 -4.21 8.04 -20.79
C GLY A 155 -4.53 9.23 -19.90
N ILE A 156 -5.34 8.97 -18.87
CA ILE A 156 -5.73 9.91 -17.83
C ILE A 156 -5.44 9.26 -16.48
N CYS A 157 -4.82 9.98 -15.56
CA CYS A 157 -4.58 9.55 -14.19
C CYS A 157 -5.08 10.59 -13.20
N VAL A 158 -5.56 10.13 -12.04
CA VAL A 158 -5.82 10.96 -10.86
C VAL A 158 -4.89 10.49 -9.75
N ARG A 159 -3.84 11.26 -9.46
CA ARG A 159 -2.78 10.84 -8.54
C ARG A 159 -2.89 11.56 -7.20
N ALA A 160 -2.76 10.82 -6.10
CA ALA A 160 -2.52 11.42 -4.80
C ALA A 160 -1.22 12.24 -4.80
N MET A 161 -1.26 13.40 -4.14
CA MET A 161 -0.10 14.30 -3.99
C MET A 161 0.52 14.20 -2.58
N ASN A 162 -0.02 13.33 -1.72
CA ASN A 162 0.52 13.01 -0.41
C ASN A 162 -0.03 11.65 0.04
N LEU A 163 0.57 11.07 1.09
CA LEU A 163 0.16 9.75 1.61
C LEU A 163 -1.26 9.73 2.19
N GLN A 164 -1.78 10.88 2.59
CA GLN A 164 -3.11 11.00 3.19
C GLN A 164 -4.24 10.68 2.21
N THR A 165 -4.01 10.93 0.92
CA THR A 165 -4.94 10.63 -0.16
C THR A 165 -4.61 9.26 -0.77
N GLN A 166 -5.63 8.47 -1.07
CA GLN A 166 -5.48 7.16 -1.70
C GLN A 166 -6.26 7.11 -3.01
N GLY A 167 -5.57 6.81 -4.10
CA GLY A 167 -6.19 6.63 -5.41
C GLY A 167 -6.66 5.20 -5.63
N ARG A 168 -7.76 5.05 -6.37
CA ARG A 168 -8.25 3.77 -6.89
C ARG A 168 -9.02 3.98 -8.19
N ALA A 169 -8.68 3.20 -9.20
CA ALA A 169 -9.50 3.09 -10.40
C ALA A 169 -10.41 1.86 -10.37
N ALA A 170 -11.58 1.99 -11.00
CA ALA A 170 -12.51 0.89 -11.24
C ALA A 170 -13.09 0.94 -12.66
N ARG A 171 -13.22 -0.22 -13.29
CA ARG A 171 -13.96 -0.36 -14.55
C ARG A 171 -15.46 -0.29 -14.26
N ARG A 172 -16.17 0.58 -14.98
CA ARG A 172 -17.63 0.73 -14.97
C ARG A 172 -18.18 0.43 -16.37
N ALA A 173 -19.50 0.34 -16.48
CA ALA A 173 -20.16 0.10 -17.77
C ALA A 173 -19.98 1.31 -18.71
N GLY A 174 -19.01 1.21 -19.63
CA GLY A 174 -18.71 2.19 -20.67
C GLY A 174 -17.72 3.29 -20.28
N TYR A 175 -17.10 3.23 -19.09
CA TYR A 175 -16.08 4.19 -18.65
C TYR A 175 -15.24 3.63 -17.50
N ALA A 176 -14.13 4.28 -17.18
CA ALA A 176 -13.35 4.06 -15.97
C ALA A 176 -13.62 5.17 -14.95
N GLU A 177 -13.79 4.79 -13.69
CA GLU A 177 -13.95 5.70 -12.55
C GLU A 177 -12.60 5.83 -11.85
N LEU A 178 -12.02 7.04 -11.83
CA LEU A 178 -10.73 7.33 -11.20
C LEU A 178 -10.98 8.17 -9.94
N ALA A 179 -10.87 7.56 -8.76
CA ALA A 179 -11.24 8.21 -7.51
C ALA A 179 -10.05 8.32 -6.56
N CYS A 180 -9.92 9.48 -5.90
CA CYS A 180 -9.03 9.67 -4.77
C CYS A 180 -9.88 9.85 -3.51
N THR A 181 -9.62 9.05 -2.49
CA THR A 181 -10.34 9.07 -1.23
C THR A 181 -9.42 9.41 -0.06
N THR A 182 -10.03 9.83 1.05
CA THR A 182 -9.38 10.03 2.34
C THR A 182 -10.40 9.87 3.46
N GLN A 183 -9.95 9.95 4.71
CA GLN A 183 -10.79 9.88 5.90
C GLN A 183 -10.23 10.81 6.98
N ASP A 184 -11.09 11.26 7.90
CA ASP A 184 -10.72 12.25 8.91
C ASP A 184 -10.01 11.65 10.13
N ALA A 185 -10.40 10.43 10.52
CA ALA A 185 -9.83 9.71 11.65
C ALA A 185 -9.81 8.18 11.41
N PRO A 186 -8.84 7.43 11.97
CA PRO A 186 -7.60 7.91 12.59
C PRO A 186 -6.73 8.69 11.57
N GLY A 187 -5.75 9.46 12.07
CA GLY A 187 -5.11 10.58 11.37
C GLY A 187 -4.44 10.25 10.02
N PRO A 188 -3.97 11.28 9.27
CA PRO A 188 -4.21 12.71 9.45
C PRO A 188 -5.63 13.15 9.04
N ARG A 189 -6.10 14.25 9.62
CA ARG A 189 -7.38 14.92 9.25
C ARG A 189 -7.40 15.32 7.79
N VAL A 190 -8.59 15.39 7.18
CA VAL A 190 -8.77 15.53 5.72
C VAL A 190 -8.18 16.80 5.09
N GLU A 191 -7.99 17.89 5.84
CA GLU A 191 -7.34 19.08 5.30
C GLU A 191 -5.90 18.79 4.86
N GLY A 192 -5.50 19.37 3.73
CA GLY A 192 -4.22 19.09 3.08
C GLY A 192 -4.27 17.91 2.12
N ALA A 193 -5.28 17.02 2.19
CA ALA A 193 -5.51 15.97 1.20
C ALA A 193 -5.52 16.57 -0.22
N ALA A 194 -4.80 15.95 -1.15
CA ALA A 194 -4.59 16.52 -2.46
C ALA A 194 -4.46 15.45 -3.55
N ALA A 195 -5.00 15.77 -4.73
CA ALA A 195 -4.91 14.95 -5.92
C ALA A 195 -4.64 15.79 -7.17
N ALA A 196 -3.91 15.23 -8.13
CA ALA A 196 -3.58 15.85 -9.41
C ALA A 196 -4.20 15.04 -10.56
N VAL A 197 -4.82 15.73 -11.51
CA VAL A 197 -5.29 15.15 -12.77
C VAL A 197 -4.22 15.37 -13.84
N LEU A 198 -3.82 14.28 -14.50
CA LEU A 198 -2.85 14.28 -15.58
C LEU A 198 -3.46 13.57 -16.79
N GLY A 199 -3.18 14.07 -17.98
CA GLY A 199 -3.59 13.43 -19.23
C GLY A 199 -2.49 13.53 -20.27
N GLY A 200 -2.38 12.55 -21.16
CA GLY A 200 -1.41 12.57 -22.27
C GLY A 200 -1.19 11.21 -22.91
N PRO A 201 -0.48 11.14 -24.06
CA PRO A 201 0.02 9.88 -24.61
C PRO A 201 0.86 9.11 -23.57
N PRO A 202 0.83 7.77 -23.53
CA PRO A 202 1.44 6.99 -22.45
C PRO A 202 2.91 7.32 -22.12
N PRO A 203 3.82 7.55 -23.09
CA PRO A 203 5.20 7.92 -22.77
C PRO A 203 5.31 9.26 -22.02
N LEU A 204 4.54 10.27 -22.45
CA LEU A 204 4.51 11.58 -21.80
C LEU A 204 3.79 11.52 -20.45
N LEU A 205 2.73 10.71 -20.34
CA LEU A 205 2.04 10.49 -19.07
C LEU A 205 3.00 9.90 -18.02
N ARG A 206 3.79 8.88 -18.37
CA ARG A 206 4.81 8.30 -17.47
C ARG A 206 5.83 9.33 -17.01
N GLN A 207 6.34 10.17 -17.92
CA GLN A 207 7.25 11.25 -17.58
C GLN A 207 6.62 12.24 -16.58
N ARG A 208 5.36 12.64 -16.80
CA ARG A 208 4.64 13.57 -15.92
C ARG A 208 4.35 12.99 -14.54
N LEU A 209 4.04 11.69 -14.48
CA LEU A 209 3.90 10.97 -13.22
C LEU A 209 5.21 11.00 -12.41
N GLN A 210 6.37 10.87 -13.07
CA GLN A 210 7.67 11.02 -12.41
C GLN A 210 7.89 12.45 -11.91
N GLN A 211 7.59 13.47 -12.72
CA GLN A 211 7.72 14.88 -12.33
C GLN A 211 6.83 15.23 -11.14
N LEU A 212 5.58 14.77 -11.13
CA LEU A 212 4.65 14.94 -10.01
C LEU A 212 5.22 14.32 -8.73
N ALA A 213 5.77 13.10 -8.81
CA ALA A 213 6.35 12.42 -7.67
C ALA A 213 7.53 13.18 -7.07
N VAL A 214 8.37 13.81 -7.91
CA VAL A 214 9.44 14.69 -7.44
C VAL A 214 8.88 15.96 -6.81
N ALA A 215 7.94 16.64 -7.48
CA ALA A 215 7.36 17.90 -7.02
C ALA A 215 6.63 17.77 -5.68
N CYS A 216 6.04 16.60 -5.40
CA CYS A 216 5.29 16.33 -4.18
C CYS A 216 6.06 15.51 -3.13
N ASP A 217 7.37 15.24 -3.35
CA ASP A 217 8.20 14.35 -2.52
C ASP A 217 7.52 13.00 -2.21
N LEU A 218 6.90 12.39 -3.22
CA LEU A 218 6.26 11.08 -3.07
C LEU A 218 7.32 9.98 -2.94
N PRO A 219 7.01 8.85 -2.27
CA PRO A 219 7.90 7.70 -2.22
C PRO A 219 8.28 7.25 -3.63
N ARG A 220 9.56 7.33 -3.97
CA ARG A 220 10.09 7.02 -5.30
C ARG A 220 11.44 6.33 -5.21
N ASN A 221 11.71 5.50 -6.20
CA ASN A 221 13.01 4.85 -6.40
C ASN A 221 13.44 5.01 -7.87
N ASP A 222 14.68 5.41 -8.07
CA ASP A 222 15.32 5.67 -9.35
C ASP A 222 16.84 5.52 -9.21
N ASP A 223 17.54 5.41 -10.34
CA ASP A 223 19.01 5.43 -10.41
C ASP A 223 19.59 6.85 -10.49
N GLY A 224 18.81 7.87 -10.13
CA GLY A 224 19.12 9.28 -10.32
C GLY A 224 18.61 9.87 -11.64
N ARG A 225 18.15 9.04 -12.58
CA ARG A 225 17.57 9.49 -13.86
C ARG A 225 16.30 8.75 -14.23
N THR A 226 16.36 7.43 -14.19
CA THR A 226 15.33 6.52 -14.68
C THR A 226 14.58 5.90 -13.49
N PRO A 227 13.25 5.92 -13.48
CA PRO A 227 12.48 5.21 -12.47
C PRO A 227 12.89 3.74 -12.39
N ALA A 228 13.05 3.22 -11.18
CA ALA A 228 13.57 1.86 -10.96
C ALA A 228 12.78 0.78 -11.72
N LYS A 229 11.46 0.92 -11.81
CA LYS A 229 10.54 0.03 -12.55
C LYS A 229 10.76 -0.02 -14.07
N ASP A 230 11.38 1.02 -14.62
CA ASP A 230 11.66 1.13 -16.06
C ASP A 230 13.06 0.61 -16.39
N LEU A 231 13.91 0.35 -15.39
CA LEU A 231 15.22 -0.27 -15.59
C LEU A 231 15.07 -1.75 -16.03
N PRO A 232 16.01 -2.28 -16.84
CA PRO A 232 16.02 -3.69 -17.23
C PRO A 232 16.00 -4.65 -16.03
N LEU A 233 16.68 -4.28 -14.93
CA LEU A 233 16.74 -5.09 -13.70
C LEU A 233 15.37 -5.37 -13.07
N ALA A 234 14.36 -4.52 -13.32
CA ALA A 234 13.02 -4.72 -12.79
C ALA A 234 12.37 -6.01 -13.34
N ARG A 235 12.83 -6.48 -14.50
CA ARG A 235 12.37 -7.70 -15.18
C ARG A 235 13.31 -8.89 -14.94
N GLY A 236 14.35 -8.73 -14.11
CA GLY A 236 15.33 -9.78 -13.82
C GLY A 236 14.90 -10.72 -12.69
N SER A 237 15.19 -12.00 -12.83
CA SER A 237 15.01 -12.98 -11.76
C SER A 237 16.02 -12.80 -10.62
N TYR A 238 15.65 -13.26 -9.42
CA TYR A 238 16.46 -13.17 -8.22
C TYR A 238 16.39 -14.44 -7.40
N TRP A 239 17.42 -14.65 -6.59
CA TRP A 239 17.42 -15.70 -5.58
C TRP A 239 16.86 -15.15 -4.27
N PHE A 240 15.95 -15.87 -3.62
CA PHE A 240 15.52 -15.57 -2.25
C PHE A 240 16.10 -16.64 -1.33
N LEU A 241 17.09 -16.30 -0.51
CA LEU A 241 17.93 -17.28 0.17
C LEU A 241 18.05 -17.03 1.68
N HIS A 242 18.23 -18.13 2.40
CA HIS A 242 18.62 -18.13 3.80
C HIS A 242 20.06 -18.63 3.93
N PHE A 243 21.03 -17.73 4.07
CA PHE A 243 22.45 -18.07 4.14
C PHE A 243 23.23 -17.12 5.06
N GLY A 244 24.40 -17.59 5.52
CA GLY A 244 25.35 -16.81 6.31
C GLY A 244 26.66 -16.55 5.58
N GLU A 245 27.58 -15.83 6.22
CA GLU A 245 28.86 -15.39 5.63
C GLU A 245 29.65 -16.55 5.02
N ARG A 246 29.70 -17.71 5.69
CA ARG A 246 30.43 -18.90 5.22
C ARG A 246 29.95 -19.46 3.87
N ASP A 247 28.71 -19.15 3.48
CA ASP A 247 28.06 -19.71 2.29
C ASP A 247 28.14 -18.76 1.07
N VAL A 248 28.75 -17.58 1.23
CA VAL A 248 28.75 -16.52 0.19
C VAL A 248 29.34 -16.98 -1.15
N GLU A 249 30.42 -17.76 -1.14
CA GLU A 249 31.04 -18.26 -2.38
C GLU A 249 30.13 -19.23 -3.13
N LYS A 250 29.31 -20.00 -2.41
CA LYS A 250 28.32 -20.90 -3.00
C LYS A 250 27.17 -20.13 -3.63
N VAL A 251 26.74 -19.02 -3.00
CA VAL A 251 25.75 -18.12 -3.57
C VAL A 251 26.27 -17.48 -4.87
N ILE A 252 27.55 -17.08 -4.90
CA ILE A 252 28.21 -16.57 -6.11
C ILE A 252 28.22 -17.65 -7.21
N GLU A 253 28.56 -18.90 -6.89
CA GLU A 253 28.50 -20.01 -7.83
C GLU A 253 27.10 -20.16 -8.45
N TYR A 254 26.05 -20.13 -7.62
CA TYR A 254 24.67 -20.19 -8.10
C TYR A 254 24.31 -19.02 -9.01
N CYS A 255 24.70 -17.79 -8.66
CA CYS A 255 24.47 -16.62 -9.50
C CYS A 255 25.20 -16.71 -10.85
N ARG A 256 26.42 -17.27 -10.87
CA ARG A 256 27.18 -17.52 -12.12
C ARG A 256 26.48 -18.56 -12.99
N ARG A 257 25.99 -19.65 -12.40
CA ARG A 257 25.33 -20.76 -13.11
C ARG A 257 23.97 -20.37 -13.68
N THR A 258 23.19 -19.55 -12.98
CA THR A 258 21.87 -19.10 -13.48
C THR A 258 21.92 -17.82 -14.29
N GLY A 259 23.02 -17.07 -14.21
CA GLY A 259 23.10 -15.71 -14.75
C GLY A 259 22.37 -14.66 -13.91
N PHE A 260 21.78 -15.03 -12.76
CA PHE A 260 21.10 -14.06 -11.90
C PHE A 260 22.12 -13.08 -11.29
N ARG A 261 21.68 -11.84 -11.07
CA ARG A 261 22.48 -10.75 -10.51
C ARG A 261 21.79 -10.07 -9.34
N GLN A 262 20.86 -10.77 -8.70
CA GLN A 262 20.03 -10.27 -7.61
C GLN A 262 19.87 -11.39 -6.57
N VAL A 263 20.16 -11.09 -5.31
CA VAL A 263 19.99 -12.00 -4.17
C VAL A 263 19.25 -11.26 -3.07
N MET A 264 18.08 -11.76 -2.66
CA MET A 264 17.31 -11.32 -1.50
C MET A 264 17.66 -12.20 -0.29
N LEU A 265 18.20 -11.61 0.75
CA LEU A 265 18.42 -12.27 2.04
C LEU A 265 17.10 -12.35 2.81
N SER A 266 16.68 -13.56 3.17
CA SER A 266 15.53 -13.78 4.05
C SER A 266 15.72 -13.07 5.40
N SER A 267 14.62 -12.59 6.01
CA SER A 267 14.71 -11.83 7.28
C SER A 267 15.44 -12.60 8.37
N GLY A 268 15.10 -13.88 8.57
CA GLY A 268 15.74 -14.71 9.60
C GLY A 268 17.22 -15.01 9.35
N ALA A 269 17.72 -14.79 8.12
CA ALA A 269 19.14 -14.99 7.83
C ALA A 269 19.97 -13.86 8.44
N TRP A 270 19.63 -12.60 8.14
CA TRP A 270 20.42 -11.45 8.58
C TRP A 270 19.96 -10.91 9.95
N CYS A 271 18.67 -11.06 10.29
CA CYS A 271 18.06 -10.52 11.50
C CYS A 271 17.68 -11.62 12.49
N ARG A 272 18.03 -11.42 13.76
CA ARG A 272 17.62 -12.28 14.88
C ARG A 272 16.32 -11.83 15.53
N THR A 273 16.14 -10.52 15.73
CA THR A 273 14.95 -9.94 16.38
C THR A 273 14.48 -8.72 15.61
N VAL A 274 13.22 -8.74 15.18
CA VAL A 274 12.56 -7.60 14.51
C VAL A 274 12.13 -6.59 15.56
N GLY A 275 12.47 -5.31 15.36
CA GLY A 275 12.28 -4.24 16.34
C GLY A 275 13.59 -3.47 16.56
N HIS A 276 14.52 -4.08 17.29
CA HIS A 276 15.91 -3.61 17.39
C HIS A 276 16.76 -4.02 16.19
N PHE A 277 16.31 -4.97 15.37
CA PHE A 277 17.00 -5.47 14.16
C PHE A 277 18.42 -5.99 14.43
N THR A 278 18.59 -6.70 15.55
CA THR A 278 19.89 -7.27 15.92
C THR A 278 20.34 -8.32 14.91
N ILE A 279 21.61 -8.31 14.53
CA ILE A 279 22.16 -9.25 13.54
C ILE A 279 22.14 -10.70 14.07
N ASN A 280 21.82 -11.64 13.20
CA ASN A 280 21.90 -13.07 13.50
C ASN A 280 23.36 -13.55 13.54
N THR A 281 23.96 -13.52 14.73
CA THR A 281 25.35 -13.91 14.93
C THR A 281 25.65 -15.39 14.73
N ALA A 282 24.64 -16.25 14.63
CA ALA A 282 24.85 -17.65 14.25
C ALA A 282 25.23 -17.80 12.77
N LEU A 283 24.81 -16.86 11.92
CA LEU A 283 25.12 -16.82 10.49
C LEU A 283 26.16 -15.75 10.12
N TYR A 284 26.28 -14.72 10.96
CA TYR A 284 27.17 -13.58 10.78
C TYR A 284 27.96 -13.35 12.08
N PRO A 285 29.02 -14.12 12.34
CA PRO A 285 29.67 -14.22 13.67
C PRO A 285 30.19 -12.89 14.23
N ASP A 286 30.63 -11.96 13.37
CA ASP A 286 31.08 -10.62 13.77
C ASP A 286 29.94 -9.58 13.71
N GLY A 287 28.68 -10.04 13.72
CA GLY A 287 27.50 -9.19 13.64
C GLY A 287 27.44 -8.41 12.32
N ILE A 288 27.26 -7.09 12.42
CA ILE A 288 27.05 -6.22 11.25
C ILE A 288 28.25 -6.21 10.30
N GLU A 289 29.47 -6.40 10.82
CA GLU A 289 30.68 -6.45 9.99
C GLU A 289 30.72 -7.72 9.10
N SER A 290 30.35 -8.88 9.64
CA SER A 290 30.17 -10.11 8.85
C SER A 290 29.13 -9.93 7.75
N LEU A 291 28.00 -9.28 8.06
CA LEU A 291 26.97 -8.98 7.07
C LEU A 291 27.48 -8.02 5.99
N ARG A 292 28.15 -6.93 6.39
CA ARG A 292 28.75 -5.95 5.48
C ARG A 292 29.78 -6.58 4.54
N ARG A 293 30.66 -7.46 5.03
CA ARG A 293 31.63 -8.19 4.20
C ARG A 293 30.93 -9.13 3.21
N THR A 294 29.87 -9.80 3.64
CA THR A 294 29.07 -10.67 2.77
C THR A 294 28.43 -9.89 1.62
N VAL A 295 27.81 -8.74 1.92
CA VAL A 295 27.23 -7.86 0.89
C VAL A 295 28.33 -7.34 -0.06
N ALA A 296 29.42 -6.80 0.48
CA ALA A 296 30.54 -6.29 -0.32
C ALA A 296 31.16 -7.38 -1.23
N ARG A 297 31.22 -8.63 -0.76
CA ARG A 297 31.74 -9.75 -1.55
C ARG A 297 30.84 -10.08 -2.74
N LEU A 298 29.52 -10.02 -2.57
CA LEU A 298 28.55 -10.18 -3.67
C LEU A 298 28.62 -9.00 -4.66
N HIS A 299 28.78 -7.77 -4.16
CA HIS A 299 28.97 -6.59 -5.00
C HIS A 299 30.21 -6.67 -5.87
N ALA A 300 31.32 -7.24 -5.37
CA ALA A 300 32.54 -7.45 -6.16
C ALA A 300 32.32 -8.34 -7.40
N GLU A 301 31.22 -9.11 -7.45
CA GLU A 301 30.80 -9.94 -8.57
C GLU A 301 29.63 -9.31 -9.37
N GLY A 302 29.28 -8.06 -9.09
CA GLY A 302 28.17 -7.36 -9.73
C GLY A 302 26.78 -7.90 -9.37
N ILE A 303 26.63 -8.49 -8.18
CA ILE A 303 25.36 -9.04 -7.68
C ILE A 303 24.73 -8.05 -6.71
N LEU A 304 23.51 -7.59 -7.01
CA LEU A 304 22.71 -6.75 -6.12
C LEU A 304 22.19 -7.55 -4.93
N VAL A 305 22.22 -6.96 -3.74
CA VAL A 305 21.82 -7.63 -2.50
C VAL A 305 20.62 -6.93 -1.88
N GLY A 306 19.60 -7.71 -1.53
CA GLY A 306 18.37 -7.28 -0.92
C GLY A 306 18.20 -7.72 0.52
N MET A 307 17.48 -6.93 1.30
CA MET A 307 16.97 -7.35 2.60
C MET A 307 15.47 -7.57 2.57
N HIS A 308 15.05 -8.76 2.98
CA HIS A 308 13.68 -9.02 3.38
C HIS A 308 13.48 -8.56 4.82
N THR A 309 12.48 -7.74 5.09
CA THR A 309 12.32 -7.08 6.39
C THR A 309 10.86 -6.72 6.71
N PHE A 310 10.60 -6.41 7.97
CA PHE A 310 9.32 -5.95 8.49
C PHE A 310 9.49 -4.55 9.07
N ALA A 311 8.77 -3.56 8.53
CA ALA A 311 8.93 -2.16 8.96
C ALA A 311 8.00 -1.75 10.12
N SER A 312 6.90 -2.47 10.31
CA SER A 312 5.79 -2.04 11.18
C SER A 312 5.52 -2.98 12.36
N LYS A 313 6.47 -3.88 12.66
CA LYS A 313 6.30 -4.95 13.64
C LYS A 313 7.48 -5.00 14.62
N VAL A 314 7.24 -5.62 15.77
CA VAL A 314 8.26 -5.93 16.77
C VAL A 314 8.03 -7.36 17.26
N SER A 315 9.07 -8.19 17.29
CA SER A 315 8.97 -9.56 17.79
C SER A 315 8.68 -9.59 19.29
N LYS A 316 7.90 -10.57 19.78
CA LYS A 316 7.61 -10.71 21.22
C LYS A 316 8.84 -11.01 22.09
N THR A 317 9.96 -11.36 21.48
CA THR A 317 11.25 -11.59 22.15
C THR A 317 12.18 -10.38 22.10
N ASP A 318 11.75 -9.29 21.47
CA ASP A 318 12.54 -8.06 21.33
C ASP A 318 12.49 -7.22 22.63
N PRO A 319 13.55 -6.46 22.97
CA PRO A 319 13.59 -5.60 24.16
C PRO A 319 12.48 -4.54 24.27
N TYR A 320 11.76 -4.19 23.20
CA TYR A 320 10.56 -3.37 23.32
C TYR A 320 9.37 -4.08 24.01
N VAL A 321 9.42 -5.40 24.13
CA VAL A 321 8.33 -6.20 24.72
C VAL A 321 8.67 -6.66 26.13
N THR A 322 9.95 -6.95 26.40
CA THR A 322 10.39 -7.61 27.62
C THR A 322 11.51 -6.83 28.31
N PRO A 323 11.47 -6.65 29.65
CA PRO A 323 10.50 -7.19 30.61
C PRO A 323 9.21 -6.35 30.75
N VAL A 324 9.13 -5.19 30.12
CA VAL A 324 7.97 -4.29 30.16
C VAL A 324 7.55 -4.00 28.71
N PRO A 325 6.31 -4.32 28.31
CA PRO A 325 5.87 -4.08 26.95
C PRO A 325 5.65 -2.60 26.69
N ASP A 326 6.23 -2.10 25.59
CA ASP A 326 6.02 -0.72 25.13
C ASP A 326 4.51 -0.46 24.95
N ARG A 327 4.07 0.75 25.33
CA ARG A 327 2.66 1.15 25.27
C ARG A 327 2.26 1.72 23.91
N ARG A 328 3.21 1.81 22.98
CA ARG A 328 3.06 2.32 21.61
C ARG A 328 2.72 1.24 20.57
N PHE A 329 2.35 0.03 21.00
CA PHE A 329 1.76 -0.97 20.12
C PHE A 329 0.28 -0.67 19.86
N TRP A 330 -0.20 -1.07 18.67
CA TRP A 330 -1.59 -0.87 18.29
C TRP A 330 -2.49 -1.75 19.16
N VAL A 331 -3.45 -1.13 19.85
CA VAL A 331 -4.48 -1.84 20.63
C VAL A 331 -5.69 -2.06 19.72
N ASP A 332 -5.99 -3.32 19.42
CA ASP A 332 -7.13 -3.71 18.58
C ASP A 332 -8.35 -4.14 19.41
N MET A 333 -8.14 -4.64 20.64
CA MET A 333 -9.19 -4.97 21.59
C MET A 333 -8.83 -4.54 23.02
N SER A 334 -9.84 -4.27 23.84
CA SER A 334 -9.65 -3.93 25.25
C SER A 334 -10.78 -4.45 26.12
N ALA A 335 -10.47 -4.81 27.35
CA ALA A 335 -11.43 -5.26 28.35
C ALA A 335 -10.92 -4.91 29.75
N ARG A 336 -11.81 -4.64 30.71
CA ARG A 336 -11.47 -4.28 32.07
C ARG A 336 -11.55 -5.48 32.99
N LEU A 337 -10.63 -5.56 33.93
CA LEU A 337 -10.67 -6.59 34.96
C LEU A 337 -11.88 -6.35 35.89
N ALA A 338 -12.71 -7.35 36.16
CA ALA A 338 -13.89 -7.21 37.01
C ALA A 338 -13.55 -7.10 38.50
N GLN A 339 -12.47 -7.75 38.93
CA GLN A 339 -12.04 -7.81 40.33
C GLN A 339 -10.53 -7.85 40.44
N ALA A 340 -9.97 -7.45 41.58
CA ALA A 340 -8.52 -7.53 41.77
C ALA A 340 -8.03 -8.99 41.70
N VAL A 341 -6.83 -9.19 41.18
CA VAL A 341 -6.15 -10.50 41.11
C VAL A 341 -4.72 -10.35 41.63
N GLY A 342 -4.23 -11.36 42.36
CA GLY A 342 -2.84 -11.50 42.72
C GLY A 342 -1.96 -11.95 41.53
N PRO A 343 -0.69 -12.35 41.78
CA PRO A 343 0.28 -12.69 40.75
C PRO A 343 0.26 -14.15 40.27
N THR A 344 -0.66 -14.99 40.76
CA THR A 344 -0.64 -16.45 40.52
C THR A 344 -1.93 -17.01 39.92
N GLU A 345 -2.98 -16.21 39.94
CA GLU A 345 -4.32 -16.59 39.51
C GLU A 345 -4.31 -17.03 38.05
N ARG A 346 -4.94 -18.19 37.81
CA ARG A 346 -5.08 -18.80 36.48
C ARG A 346 -6.44 -18.51 35.83
N THR A 347 -7.30 -17.79 36.54
CA THR A 347 -8.64 -17.42 36.08
C THR A 347 -8.82 -15.93 36.31
N LEU A 348 -9.10 -15.19 35.25
CA LEU A 348 -9.31 -13.74 35.29
C LEU A 348 -10.73 -13.45 34.83
N HIS A 349 -11.50 -12.80 35.69
CA HIS A 349 -12.84 -12.33 35.36
C HIS A 349 -12.76 -10.91 34.80
N MET A 350 -13.32 -10.71 33.62
CA MET A 350 -13.41 -9.43 32.93
C MET A 350 -14.82 -8.85 33.09
N ALA A 351 -14.92 -7.53 33.11
CA ALA A 351 -16.19 -6.81 33.17
C ALA A 351 -16.87 -6.75 31.79
N ASP A 352 -16.08 -6.87 30.71
CA ASP A 352 -16.54 -6.79 29.33
C ASP A 352 -16.73 -8.18 28.70
N ASP A 353 -17.53 -8.23 27.63
CA ASP A 353 -17.71 -9.44 26.81
C ASP A 353 -16.47 -9.73 25.96
N LEU A 354 -16.00 -10.97 26.01
CA LEU A 354 -14.84 -11.46 25.26
C LEU A 354 -15.25 -12.40 24.11
N SER A 355 -16.52 -12.38 23.69
CA SER A 355 -17.03 -13.32 22.69
C SER A 355 -16.30 -13.22 21.35
N GLN A 356 -15.72 -12.06 21.02
CA GLN A 356 -14.97 -11.82 19.79
C GLN A 356 -13.44 -11.84 19.97
N TRP A 357 -12.95 -12.13 21.18
CA TRP A 357 -11.51 -12.20 21.45
C TRP A 357 -10.88 -13.46 20.82
N PRO A 358 -9.56 -13.44 20.57
CA PRO A 358 -8.85 -14.62 20.06
C PRO A 358 -9.06 -15.84 20.93
N GLY A 359 -9.37 -16.98 20.32
CA GLY A 359 -9.63 -18.23 21.03
C GLY A 359 -11.02 -18.37 21.64
N SER A 360 -11.90 -17.37 21.50
CA SER A 360 -13.32 -17.54 21.82
C SER A 360 -13.98 -18.52 20.83
N PRO A 361 -14.77 -19.50 21.30
CA PRO A 361 -15.44 -20.46 20.42
C PRO A 361 -16.54 -19.80 19.56
N VAL A 362 -17.06 -18.64 19.99
CA VAL A 362 -18.13 -17.90 19.30
C VAL A 362 -17.62 -16.69 18.49
N ALA A 363 -16.30 -16.46 18.45
CA ALA A 363 -15.73 -15.38 17.64
C ALA A 363 -16.06 -15.56 16.16
N GLN A 364 -16.40 -14.48 15.47
CA GLN A 364 -16.64 -14.51 14.01
C GLN A 364 -15.36 -14.87 13.24
N GLN A 365 -14.21 -14.37 13.70
CA GLN A 365 -12.91 -14.70 13.13
C GLN A 365 -12.49 -16.12 13.55
N LYS A 366 -12.41 -17.03 12.58
CA LYS A 366 -11.98 -18.42 12.78
C LYS A 366 -10.52 -18.69 12.38
N LEU A 367 -9.96 -17.82 11.54
CA LEU A 367 -8.57 -17.94 11.07
C LEU A 367 -7.74 -16.81 11.68
N TRP A 368 -6.59 -17.20 12.21
CA TRP A 368 -5.62 -16.31 12.84
C TRP A 368 -4.27 -16.59 12.20
N GLU A 369 -3.61 -15.55 11.70
CA GLU A 369 -2.29 -15.72 11.10
C GLU A 369 -1.33 -16.32 12.12
N GLY A 370 -0.48 -17.27 11.70
CA GLY A 370 0.42 -17.99 12.60
C GLY A 370 -0.26 -18.86 13.67
N GLY A 371 -1.60 -18.99 13.66
CA GLY A 371 -2.40 -19.78 14.58
C GLY A 371 -2.85 -19.01 15.82
N VAL A 372 -4.08 -19.32 16.29
CA VAL A 372 -4.75 -18.59 17.38
C VAL A 372 -3.95 -18.51 18.68
N LEU A 373 -3.11 -19.51 18.96
CA LEU A 373 -2.27 -19.56 20.16
C LEU A 373 -1.35 -18.34 20.30
N LYS A 374 -0.91 -17.73 19.18
CA LYS A 374 -0.08 -16.52 19.17
C LYS A 374 -0.87 -15.26 19.53
N HIS A 375 -2.20 -15.32 19.52
CA HIS A 375 -3.11 -14.19 19.76
C HIS A 375 -3.82 -14.29 21.12
N GLN A 376 -3.76 -15.43 21.81
CA GLN A 376 -4.44 -15.61 23.10
C GLN A 376 -3.68 -14.97 24.26
N GLU A 377 -3.74 -13.65 24.35
CA GLU A 377 -3.08 -12.88 25.40
C GLU A 377 -3.79 -11.58 25.76
N ILE A 378 -3.47 -11.04 26.94
CA ILE A 378 -3.94 -9.75 27.42
C ILE A 378 -2.81 -9.07 28.18
N VAL A 379 -2.67 -7.76 28.03
CA VAL A 379 -1.69 -6.94 28.73
C VAL A 379 -2.39 -6.15 29.84
N LEU A 380 -2.11 -6.50 31.09
CA LEU A 380 -2.55 -5.77 32.28
C LEU A 380 -1.35 -5.01 32.84
N ASP A 381 -1.46 -3.69 32.93
CA ASP A 381 -0.34 -2.81 33.30
C ASP A 381 0.91 -3.10 32.45
N ASP A 382 1.93 -3.72 33.04
CA ASP A 382 3.20 -4.08 32.40
C ASP A 382 3.40 -5.60 32.27
N GLU A 383 2.37 -6.39 32.57
CA GLU A 383 2.38 -7.86 32.48
C GLU A 383 1.63 -8.33 31.23
N ILE A 384 2.26 -9.23 30.46
CA ILE A 384 1.57 -10.00 29.41
C ILE A 384 1.10 -11.33 30.02
N ILE A 385 -0.18 -11.63 29.87
CA ILE A 385 -0.81 -12.84 30.36
C ILE A 385 -1.38 -13.60 29.16
N ARG A 386 -0.94 -14.85 28.97
CA ARG A 386 -1.56 -15.74 27.97
C ARG A 386 -2.72 -16.51 28.59
N TYR A 387 -3.71 -16.88 27.81
CA TYR A 387 -4.84 -17.72 28.27
C TYR A 387 -5.08 -18.89 27.31
N GLU A 388 -5.70 -19.95 27.83
CA GLU A 388 -5.96 -21.18 27.06
C GLU A 388 -7.36 -21.15 26.44
N ALA A 389 -8.35 -20.59 27.14
CA ALA A 389 -9.75 -20.55 26.71
C ALA A 389 -10.51 -19.35 27.28
N ILE A 390 -11.68 -19.08 26.70
CA ILE A 390 -12.64 -18.06 27.14
C ILE A 390 -13.96 -18.76 27.49
N GLY A 391 -14.58 -18.39 28.62
CA GLY A 391 -15.84 -18.98 29.07
C GLY A 391 -16.49 -18.24 30.24
N PRO A 392 -17.47 -18.88 30.92
CA PRO A 392 -18.22 -20.06 30.45
C PRO A 392 -19.17 -19.71 29.28
N PRO A 393 -19.74 -20.71 28.59
CA PRO A 393 -20.74 -20.48 27.56
C PRO A 393 -21.90 -19.60 28.04
N GLY A 394 -22.25 -18.60 27.24
CA GLY A 394 -23.34 -17.66 27.52
C GLY A 394 -22.95 -16.40 28.31
N GLN A 395 -21.74 -16.35 28.89
CA GLN A 395 -21.22 -15.13 29.56
C GLN A 395 -19.91 -14.63 28.94
N TRP A 396 -19.05 -15.52 28.41
CA TRP A 396 -17.82 -15.21 27.67
C TRP A 396 -16.96 -14.08 28.27
N ASN A 397 -16.90 -13.96 29.58
CA ASN A 397 -16.24 -12.86 30.30
C ASN A 397 -15.06 -13.32 31.16
N THR A 398 -14.67 -14.60 31.06
CA THR A 398 -13.61 -15.17 31.90
C THR A 398 -12.51 -15.76 31.04
N LEU A 399 -11.26 -15.34 31.30
CA LEU A 399 -10.05 -15.93 30.74
C LEU A 399 -9.62 -17.10 31.62
N LEU A 400 -9.49 -18.29 31.02
CA LEU A 400 -9.18 -19.54 31.70
C LEU A 400 -7.78 -20.03 31.35
N GLY A 401 -7.13 -20.73 32.29
CA GLY A 401 -5.80 -21.31 32.08
C GLY A 401 -4.70 -20.25 31.95
N CYS A 402 -4.85 -19.11 32.63
CA CYS A 402 -3.94 -17.99 32.48
C CYS A 402 -2.49 -18.34 32.87
N GLN A 403 -1.56 -18.06 31.97
CA GLN A 403 -0.12 -18.11 32.18
C GLN A 403 0.40 -16.68 32.45
N ARG A 404 0.80 -16.45 33.69
CA ARG A 404 1.31 -15.16 34.19
C ARG A 404 2.77 -14.91 33.79
N GLY A 405 3.12 -13.67 33.49
CA GLY A 405 4.48 -13.23 33.14
C GLY A 405 4.96 -13.79 31.80
N ALA A 406 4.08 -13.86 30.80
CA ALA A 406 4.44 -14.36 29.48
C ALA A 406 5.52 -13.49 28.83
N TYR A 407 6.31 -14.12 27.96
CA TYR A 407 7.42 -13.49 27.22
C TYR A 407 8.45 -12.76 28.10
N GLY A 408 8.59 -13.17 29.37
CA GLY A 408 9.57 -12.61 30.30
C GLY A 408 9.10 -11.36 31.04
N THR A 409 7.82 -10.99 30.93
CA THR A 409 7.24 -9.92 31.75
C THR A 409 7.11 -10.32 33.21
N ARG A 410 7.09 -9.33 34.10
CA ARG A 410 7.03 -9.59 35.55
C ARG A 410 5.58 -9.85 35.98
N ARG A 411 5.38 -10.95 36.71
CA ARG A 411 4.10 -11.27 37.37
C ARG A 411 3.78 -10.22 38.44
N ALA A 412 2.57 -9.67 38.44
CA ALA A 412 2.13 -8.64 39.37
C ALA A 412 0.70 -8.87 39.88
N ALA A 413 0.31 -8.18 40.94
CA ALA A 413 -1.11 -8.04 41.28
C ALA A 413 -1.71 -6.90 40.45
N HIS A 414 -2.98 -7.03 40.07
CA HIS A 414 -3.71 -6.02 39.30
C HIS A 414 -5.01 -5.65 40.02
N ALA A 415 -5.34 -4.36 40.03
CA ALA A 415 -6.55 -3.86 40.67
C ALA A 415 -7.81 -4.16 39.84
N ALA A 416 -8.97 -4.21 40.49
CA ALA A 416 -10.25 -4.19 39.78
C ALA A 416 -10.34 -2.94 38.88
N GLY A 417 -10.96 -3.07 37.71
CA GLY A 417 -11.11 -2.00 36.72
C GLY A 417 -9.88 -1.73 35.86
N THR A 418 -8.74 -2.38 36.12
CA THR A 418 -7.53 -2.28 35.30
C THR A 418 -7.86 -2.56 33.83
N LEU A 419 -7.45 -1.65 32.94
CA LEU A 419 -7.66 -1.82 31.52
C LEU A 419 -6.67 -2.85 30.97
N GLY A 420 -7.20 -3.98 30.54
CA GLY A 420 -6.50 -4.96 29.74
C GLY A 420 -6.54 -4.58 28.26
N ARG A 421 -5.38 -4.69 27.62
CA ARG A 421 -5.18 -4.42 26.18
C ARG A 421 -4.82 -5.72 25.48
N HIS A 422 -5.44 -5.99 24.35
CA HIS A 422 -4.87 -6.89 23.36
C HIS A 422 -4.15 -6.01 22.34
N TYR A 423 -2.86 -6.27 22.12
CA TYR A 423 -2.13 -5.61 21.04
C TYR A 423 -2.34 -6.39 19.76
N GLY A 424 -2.48 -5.69 18.63
CA GLY A 424 -2.52 -6.35 17.32
C GLY A 424 -1.30 -7.23 17.13
N VAL A 425 -1.51 -8.48 16.72
CA VAL A 425 -0.46 -9.49 16.56
C VAL A 425 -0.24 -9.81 15.09
N ASP A 426 1.02 -9.80 14.68
CA ASP A 426 1.50 -10.43 13.45
C ASP A 426 1.87 -11.87 13.77
N GLY A 427 1.17 -12.78 13.10
CA GLY A 427 1.30 -14.20 13.32
C GLY A 427 2.53 -14.80 12.65
N CYS A 428 2.94 -14.24 11.51
CA CYS A 428 4.10 -14.67 10.74
C CYS A 428 5.37 -14.63 11.61
N ILE A 429 5.66 -13.51 12.26
CA ILE A 429 6.85 -13.35 13.10
C ILE A 429 6.60 -13.54 14.60
N ASN A 430 5.36 -13.85 15.01
CA ASN A 430 4.93 -13.86 16.41
C ASN A 430 5.32 -12.54 17.12
N GLY A 431 4.82 -11.43 16.58
CA GLY A 431 5.17 -10.07 16.98
C GLY A 431 3.96 -9.19 17.22
N TYR A 432 4.20 -7.99 17.75
CA TYR A 432 3.20 -6.93 17.90
C TYR A 432 3.28 -5.93 16.75
N ILE A 433 2.11 -5.45 16.35
CA ILE A 433 1.94 -4.39 15.36
C ILE A 433 2.18 -3.04 16.04
N ILE A 434 3.06 -2.23 15.46
CA ILE A 434 3.36 -0.89 15.95
C ILE A 434 2.14 0.01 15.71
N ASP A 435 1.73 0.80 16.71
CA ASP A 435 0.81 1.90 16.48
C ASP A 435 1.54 2.99 15.70
N GLN A 436 1.22 3.08 14.41
CA GLN A 436 1.89 3.99 13.49
C GLN A 436 1.53 5.46 13.75
N GLU A 437 0.60 5.77 14.65
CA GLU A 437 0.31 7.13 15.12
C GLU A 437 1.24 7.58 16.26
N THR A 438 2.17 6.72 16.67
CA THR A 438 3.17 7.00 17.70
C THR A 438 4.58 7.16 17.11
N THR A 439 5.54 7.54 17.97
CA THR A 439 6.95 7.67 17.59
C THR A 439 7.68 6.34 17.39
N LEU A 440 7.08 5.20 17.78
CA LEU A 440 7.79 3.91 17.75
C LEU A 440 8.14 3.49 16.32
N LEU A 441 7.29 3.78 15.34
CA LEU A 441 7.56 3.49 13.93
C LEU A 441 8.80 4.26 13.43
N ASP A 442 8.96 5.51 13.85
CA ASP A 442 10.14 6.30 13.50
C ASP A 442 11.41 5.68 14.12
N GLU A 443 11.33 5.30 15.38
CA GLU A 443 12.43 4.68 16.12
C GLU A 443 12.92 3.36 15.49
N THR A 444 11.99 2.46 15.15
CA THR A 444 12.31 1.14 14.60
C THR A 444 12.80 1.26 13.15
N THR A 445 12.16 2.10 12.32
CA THR A 445 12.61 2.31 10.94
C THR A 445 13.97 2.99 10.84
N SER A 446 14.36 3.82 11.83
CA SER A 446 15.72 4.36 11.91
C SER A 446 16.78 3.27 12.15
N ARG A 447 16.50 2.31 13.04
CA ARG A 447 17.38 1.15 13.26
C ARG A 447 17.47 0.26 12.01
N LEU A 448 16.34 0.01 11.35
CA LEU A 448 16.32 -0.72 10.08
C LEU A 448 17.19 -0.01 9.01
N ALA A 449 17.06 1.30 8.91
CA ALA A 449 17.83 2.10 7.97
C ALA A 449 19.34 2.10 8.30
N GLU A 450 19.72 2.06 9.57
CA GLU A 450 21.12 1.90 9.97
C GLU A 450 21.73 0.61 9.41
N VAL A 451 21.03 -0.52 9.52
CA VAL A 451 21.49 -1.80 8.93
C VAL A 451 21.53 -1.70 7.41
N PHE A 452 20.48 -1.18 6.77
CA PHE A 452 20.41 -1.02 5.32
C PHE A 452 21.61 -0.21 4.79
N ASN A 453 21.88 0.93 5.43
CA ASN A 453 22.91 1.88 5.02
C ASN A 453 24.33 1.40 5.32
N THR A 454 24.54 0.74 6.46
CA THR A 454 25.87 0.26 6.89
C THR A 454 26.35 -0.89 6.03
N CYS A 455 25.45 -1.80 5.66
CA CYS A 455 25.76 -2.95 4.81
C CYS A 455 25.66 -2.63 3.31
N ASP A 456 25.22 -1.43 2.94
CA ASP A 456 25.06 -0.96 1.55
C ASP A 456 24.10 -1.80 0.70
N PHE A 457 22.98 -2.23 1.27
CA PHE A 457 21.95 -2.98 0.53
C PHE A 457 21.41 -2.21 -0.69
N ASP A 458 21.04 -2.93 -1.76
CA ASP A 458 20.51 -2.39 -3.01
C ASP A 458 19.00 -2.57 -3.16
N MET A 459 18.44 -3.56 -2.48
CA MET A 459 17.06 -3.98 -2.65
C MET A 459 16.37 -4.11 -1.28
N VAL A 460 15.05 -3.93 -1.26
CA VAL A 460 14.24 -4.14 -0.07
C VAL A 460 12.94 -4.84 -0.43
N TYR A 461 12.58 -5.83 0.39
CA TYR A 461 11.25 -6.42 0.41
C TYR A 461 10.62 -6.10 1.77
N PHE A 462 9.56 -5.28 1.78
CA PHE A 462 8.79 -5.00 2.99
C PHE A 462 7.64 -6.01 3.13
N ASP A 463 7.77 -6.91 4.10
CA ASP A 463 6.79 -7.93 4.42
C ASP A 463 5.86 -7.51 5.57
N GLY A 464 4.76 -8.25 5.77
CA GLY A 464 3.79 -8.02 6.83
C GLY A 464 2.86 -6.81 6.57
N GLY A 465 2.61 -6.48 5.30
CA GLY A 465 1.76 -5.33 4.91
C GLY A 465 0.28 -5.52 5.27
N GLU A 466 -0.18 -6.76 5.35
CA GLU A 466 -1.53 -7.19 5.70
C GLU A 466 -1.91 -6.89 7.16
N ASP A 467 -0.91 -6.77 8.03
CA ASP A 467 -1.09 -6.66 9.49
C ASP A 467 -0.79 -5.25 9.98
N VAL A 468 -1.61 -4.29 9.56
CA VAL A 468 -1.61 -2.92 10.10
C VAL A 468 -2.99 -2.58 10.66
N ASP A 469 -3.10 -1.45 11.36
CA ASP A 469 -4.40 -0.96 11.81
C ASP A 469 -5.38 -0.82 10.63
N ARG A 470 -6.43 -1.64 10.64
CA ARG A 470 -7.38 -1.74 9.52
C ARG A 470 -8.28 -0.52 9.39
N ARG A 471 -8.35 0.34 10.41
CA ARG A 471 -9.16 1.57 10.36
C ARG A 471 -8.70 2.52 9.27
N ARG A 472 -7.43 2.47 8.86
CA ARG A 472 -6.87 3.24 7.73
C ARG A 472 -5.79 2.44 6.99
N PHE A 473 -6.14 1.20 6.62
CA PHE A 473 -5.24 0.19 6.07
C PHE A 473 -4.22 0.71 5.04
N ASP A 474 -4.69 1.22 3.90
CA ASP A 474 -3.82 1.64 2.79
C ASP A 474 -2.81 2.72 3.20
N TYR A 475 -3.20 3.63 4.10
CA TYR A 475 -2.30 4.67 4.62
C TYR A 475 -1.17 4.05 5.43
N TYR A 476 -1.49 3.16 6.38
CA TYR A 476 -0.49 2.56 7.27
C TYR A 476 0.42 1.56 6.55
N VAL A 477 -0.07 0.85 5.54
CA VAL A 477 0.79 0.04 4.66
C VAL A 477 1.79 0.92 3.92
N SER A 478 1.35 2.08 3.44
CA SER A 478 2.20 3.01 2.69
C SER A 478 3.19 3.75 3.60
N LYS A 479 2.73 4.19 4.78
CA LYS A 479 3.48 5.01 5.74
C LYS A 479 4.71 4.27 6.26
N CYS A 480 4.59 3.01 6.66
CA CYS A 480 5.73 2.25 7.18
C CYS A 480 6.84 2.05 6.12
N GLN A 481 6.46 1.74 4.89
CA GLN A 481 7.39 1.59 3.77
C GLN A 481 8.05 2.93 3.40
N ALA A 482 7.23 3.99 3.26
CA ALA A 482 7.70 5.32 2.92
C ALA A 482 8.68 5.87 3.96
N LEU A 483 8.37 5.71 5.26
CA LEU A 483 9.23 6.21 6.34
C LEU A 483 10.59 5.51 6.36
N ALA A 484 10.62 4.19 6.21
CA ALA A 484 11.88 3.45 6.10
C ALA A 484 12.70 3.89 4.87
N MET A 485 12.07 3.95 3.69
CA MET A 485 12.77 4.35 2.45
C MET A 485 13.30 5.78 2.49
N ARG A 486 12.66 6.70 3.21
CA ARG A 486 13.12 8.09 3.35
C ARG A 486 14.42 8.19 4.16
N LYS A 487 14.75 7.16 4.94
CA LYS A 487 15.95 7.07 5.80
C LYS A 487 17.08 6.27 5.15
N PHE A 488 16.83 5.60 4.02
CA PHE A 488 17.88 4.93 3.26
C PHE A 488 18.72 5.97 2.52
N ARG A 489 20.04 5.93 2.72
CA ARG A 489 21.02 6.80 2.07
C ARG A 489 21.07 6.54 0.56
N LYS A 490 21.00 5.25 0.18
CA LYS A 490 20.86 4.80 -1.20
C LYS A 490 19.41 4.40 -1.43
N ARG A 491 18.77 4.94 -2.48
CA ARG A 491 17.42 4.50 -2.86
C ARG A 491 17.49 3.03 -3.31
N PRO A 492 16.60 2.14 -2.84
CA PRO A 492 16.57 0.77 -3.32
C PRO A 492 16.30 0.73 -4.83
N LEU A 493 17.17 0.06 -5.60
CA LEU A 493 16.94 -0.19 -7.02
C LEU A 493 15.79 -1.19 -7.22
N ILE A 494 15.56 -2.05 -6.23
CA ILE A 494 14.41 -2.95 -6.23
C ILE A 494 13.68 -2.80 -4.90
N HIS A 495 12.49 -2.20 -4.97
CA HIS A 495 11.53 -2.19 -3.88
C HIS A 495 10.36 -3.11 -4.25
N MET A 496 10.13 -4.08 -3.38
CA MET A 496 9.00 -5.00 -3.40
C MET A 496 8.38 -5.05 -2.00
N GLY A 497 7.24 -5.72 -1.90
CA GLY A 497 6.59 -5.98 -0.62
C GLY A 497 5.25 -6.66 -0.82
N THR A 498 4.68 -7.14 0.27
CA THR A 498 3.43 -7.93 0.25
C THR A 498 2.28 -7.13 -0.37
N ILE A 499 2.27 -5.82 -0.15
CA ILE A 499 1.19 -4.94 -0.62
C ILE A 499 1.75 -3.69 -1.31
N MET A 500 1.43 -3.58 -2.60
CA MET A 500 1.56 -2.36 -3.38
C MET A 500 0.25 -1.57 -3.32
N THR A 501 0.30 -0.36 -2.76
CA THR A 501 -0.81 0.60 -2.73
C THR A 501 -0.63 1.64 -3.84
N HIS A 502 -1.63 2.50 -4.04
CA HIS A 502 -1.48 3.66 -4.92
C HIS A 502 -0.32 4.58 -4.52
N ASN A 503 -0.12 4.76 -3.22
CA ASN A 503 0.89 5.65 -2.64
C ASN A 503 2.32 5.11 -2.71
N THR A 504 2.50 3.80 -2.89
CA THR A 504 3.82 3.19 -3.12
C THR A 504 4.10 2.86 -4.59
N TRP A 505 3.17 3.16 -5.50
CA TRP A 505 3.33 2.91 -6.94
C TRP A 505 4.62 3.52 -7.54
N HIS A 506 4.98 4.73 -7.13
CA HIS A 506 6.18 5.39 -7.64
C HIS A 506 7.47 4.71 -7.16
N SER A 507 7.46 4.08 -5.98
CA SER A 507 8.64 3.41 -5.41
C SER A 507 8.75 1.94 -5.78
N PHE A 508 7.63 1.21 -5.91
CA PHE A 508 7.64 -0.21 -6.26
C PHE A 508 8.30 -0.41 -7.63
N THR A 509 9.29 -1.30 -7.65
CA THR A 509 10.00 -1.66 -8.88
C THR A 509 9.22 -2.72 -9.67
N ARG A 510 8.58 -3.65 -8.97
CA ARG A 510 7.72 -4.70 -9.51
C ARG A 510 6.76 -5.21 -8.44
N SER A 511 5.69 -5.90 -8.85
CA SER A 511 4.70 -6.51 -7.95
C SER A 511 4.23 -7.85 -8.54
N GLY A 512 3.35 -8.57 -7.85
CA GLY A 512 2.94 -9.91 -8.27
C GLY A 512 3.56 -11.05 -7.46
N THR A 513 4.27 -10.76 -6.37
CA THR A 513 4.75 -11.78 -5.45
C THR A 513 3.55 -12.54 -4.88
N VAL A 514 3.49 -13.85 -5.12
CA VAL A 514 2.47 -14.74 -4.57
C VAL A 514 3.18 -15.84 -3.82
N ASP A 515 2.85 -15.95 -2.54
CA ASP A 515 3.32 -17.02 -1.67
C ASP A 515 2.32 -18.17 -1.69
N THR A 516 2.83 -19.39 -1.79
CA THR A 516 2.04 -20.58 -1.45
C THR A 516 2.95 -21.53 -0.71
N TYR A 517 2.84 -21.50 0.61
CA TYR A 517 3.56 -22.42 1.48
C TYR A 517 2.67 -23.60 1.87
N LEU A 518 3.30 -24.75 2.10
CA LEU A 518 2.67 -25.89 2.76
C LEU A 518 2.08 -25.51 4.13
N ASN A 519 2.62 -24.50 4.81
CA ASN A 519 2.08 -24.00 6.07
C ASN A 519 0.70 -23.34 5.93
N THR A 520 0.44 -22.60 4.85
CA THR A 520 -0.89 -22.02 4.57
C THR A 520 -1.90 -23.15 4.32
N LEU A 521 -1.46 -24.19 3.60
CA LEU A 521 -2.26 -25.39 3.34
C LEU A 521 -2.49 -26.20 4.63
N TYR A 522 -1.48 -26.34 5.48
CA TYR A 522 -1.59 -27.00 6.78
C TYR A 522 -2.54 -26.24 7.72
N GLY A 523 -2.44 -24.90 7.75
CA GLY A 523 -3.38 -24.05 8.49
C GLY A 523 -4.82 -24.24 8.01
N HIS A 524 -5.04 -24.39 6.70
CA HIS A 524 -6.35 -24.71 6.15
C HIS A 524 -6.86 -26.08 6.60
N ILE A 525 -6.02 -27.12 6.62
CA ILE A 525 -6.38 -28.45 7.16
C ILE A 525 -6.76 -28.35 8.64
N VAL A 526 -5.94 -27.67 9.44
CA VAL A 526 -6.19 -27.46 10.88
C VAL A 526 -7.51 -26.72 11.10
N ALA A 527 -7.87 -25.81 10.20
CA ALA A 527 -9.16 -25.11 10.20
C ALA A 527 -10.35 -25.94 9.66
N GLY A 528 -10.17 -27.24 9.39
CA GLY A 528 -11.21 -28.15 8.90
C GLY A 528 -11.37 -28.19 7.37
N GLY A 529 -10.46 -27.57 6.63
CA GLY A 529 -10.40 -27.62 5.17
C GLY A 529 -10.03 -29.00 4.64
N LYS A 530 -10.55 -29.37 3.47
CA LYS A 530 -10.32 -30.68 2.84
C LYS A 530 -9.33 -30.60 1.69
N VAL A 531 -8.53 -31.66 1.48
CA VAL A 531 -7.51 -31.72 0.42
C VAL A 531 -8.12 -31.52 -0.97
N GLU A 532 -9.35 -31.99 -1.19
CA GLU A 532 -10.05 -31.87 -2.47
C GLU A 532 -10.47 -30.43 -2.80
N SER A 533 -10.53 -29.55 -1.78
CA SER A 533 -10.79 -28.12 -1.98
C SER A 533 -9.51 -27.31 -2.24
N TRP A 534 -8.36 -27.98 -2.34
CA TRP A 534 -7.09 -27.31 -2.53
C TRP A 534 -6.93 -26.74 -3.94
N PRO A 535 -6.29 -25.56 -4.06
CA PRO A 535 -5.85 -25.09 -5.35
C PRO A 535 -4.78 -26.04 -5.91
N THR A 536 -5.02 -26.58 -7.09
CA THR A 536 -3.99 -27.31 -7.85
C THR A 536 -2.83 -26.38 -8.20
N VAL A 537 -1.64 -26.95 -8.47
CA VAL A 537 -0.48 -26.19 -8.99
C VAL A 537 -0.88 -25.37 -10.22
N ARG A 538 -1.68 -25.94 -11.13
CA ARG A 538 -2.22 -25.23 -12.28
C ARG A 538 -3.06 -24.03 -11.86
N SER A 539 -4.00 -24.19 -10.93
CA SER A 539 -4.83 -23.07 -10.46
C SER A 539 -4.01 -21.98 -9.77
N HIS A 540 -2.93 -22.33 -9.08
CA HIS A 540 -2.00 -21.36 -8.51
C HIS A 540 -1.30 -20.58 -9.63
N ILE A 541 -0.72 -21.27 -10.61
CA ILE A 541 -0.07 -20.65 -11.78
C ILE A 541 -1.06 -19.72 -12.50
N ASP A 542 -2.28 -20.19 -12.78
CA ASP A 542 -3.30 -19.40 -13.48
C ASP A 542 -3.64 -18.13 -12.70
N ARG A 543 -3.76 -18.20 -11.37
CA ARG A 543 -3.95 -17.01 -10.51
C ARG A 543 -2.73 -16.09 -10.52
N SER A 544 -1.52 -16.62 -10.43
CA SER A 544 -0.29 -15.82 -10.45
C SER A 544 -0.12 -15.10 -11.79
N VAL A 545 -0.42 -15.77 -12.91
CA VAL A 545 -0.43 -15.16 -14.25
C VAL A 545 -1.51 -14.08 -14.35
N ALA A 546 -2.74 -14.35 -13.90
CA ALA A 546 -3.81 -13.36 -13.91
C ALA A 546 -3.44 -12.13 -13.07
N TYR A 547 -2.83 -12.33 -11.90
CA TYR A 547 -2.37 -11.26 -11.04
C TYR A 547 -1.24 -10.45 -11.70
N MET A 548 -0.23 -11.13 -12.25
CA MET A 548 0.87 -10.51 -13.02
C MET A 548 0.33 -9.64 -14.16
N LEU A 549 -0.65 -10.13 -14.93
CA LEU A 549 -1.30 -9.37 -16.01
C LEU A 549 -2.05 -8.14 -15.46
N SER A 550 -2.76 -8.28 -14.33
CA SER A 550 -3.43 -7.14 -13.68
C SER A 550 -2.45 -6.06 -13.20
N VAL A 551 -1.22 -6.42 -12.84
CA VAL A 551 -0.18 -5.45 -12.47
C VAL A 551 0.29 -4.67 -13.70
N GLY A 552 0.21 -5.27 -14.90
CA GLY A 552 0.46 -4.59 -16.16
C GLY A 552 -0.49 -3.42 -16.44
N GLU A 553 -1.76 -3.53 -16.01
CA GLU A 553 -2.75 -2.44 -16.08
C GLU A 553 -2.30 -1.21 -15.28
N ASP A 554 -1.58 -1.46 -14.17
CA ASP A 554 -0.95 -0.44 -13.34
C ASP A 554 0.35 0.10 -13.94
N MET A 555 0.74 -0.27 -15.16
CA MET A 555 1.99 0.18 -15.79
C MET A 555 3.27 -0.24 -15.03
N VAL A 556 3.18 -1.28 -14.19
CA VAL A 556 4.28 -1.82 -13.36
C VAL A 556 4.68 -3.21 -13.87
N PRO A 557 5.97 -3.60 -13.84
CA PRO A 557 6.38 -4.97 -14.11
C PRO A 557 5.77 -5.95 -13.11
N GLY A 558 5.18 -7.03 -13.62
CA GLY A 558 4.70 -8.16 -12.83
C GLY A 558 5.76 -9.25 -12.66
N GLU A 559 5.69 -10.01 -11.58
CA GLU A 559 6.41 -11.29 -11.40
C GLU A 559 5.43 -12.46 -11.18
N LEU A 560 5.89 -13.68 -11.43
CA LEU A 560 5.10 -14.92 -11.30
C LEU A 560 5.11 -15.52 -9.88
N GLY A 561 5.76 -14.83 -8.92
CA GLY A 561 6.02 -15.34 -7.58
C GLY A 561 7.26 -16.22 -7.48
N TRP A 562 7.36 -16.98 -6.38
CA TRP A 562 8.54 -17.79 -6.06
C TRP A 562 8.33 -19.26 -6.39
N PHE A 563 9.36 -19.86 -6.99
CA PHE A 563 9.44 -21.30 -7.18
C PHE A 563 10.37 -21.88 -6.12
N GLY A 564 9.79 -22.51 -5.10
CA GLY A 564 10.54 -23.11 -4.00
C GLY A 564 11.29 -24.35 -4.45
N ILE A 565 12.60 -24.39 -4.20
CA ILE A 565 13.43 -25.58 -4.34
C ILE A 565 13.76 -26.06 -2.92
N TRP A 566 13.08 -27.11 -2.49
CA TRP A 566 13.26 -27.67 -1.14
C TRP A 566 14.09 -28.95 -1.22
N PRO A 567 15.07 -29.16 -0.31
CA PRO A 567 15.71 -30.45 -0.19
C PRO A 567 14.68 -31.50 0.28
N SER A 568 14.87 -32.76 -0.08
CA SER A 568 14.00 -33.84 0.40
C SER A 568 13.97 -33.88 1.93
N GLY A 569 12.78 -33.92 2.53
CA GLY A 569 12.61 -33.86 3.98
C GLY A 569 11.25 -34.39 4.43
N LYS A 570 11.02 -34.44 5.75
CA LYS A 570 9.77 -34.99 6.31
C LYS A 570 8.51 -34.26 5.82
N ASN A 571 8.65 -32.99 5.42
CA ASN A 571 7.55 -32.09 5.04
C ASN A 571 7.77 -31.43 3.66
N THR A 572 8.68 -31.96 2.84
CA THR A 572 9.11 -31.42 1.53
C THR A 572 9.51 -32.57 0.64
#